data_AF-A0A9C6X502-F1
#
_entry.id   AF-A0A9C6X502-F1
#
_cell.length_a   1.000
_cell.length_b   1.000
_cell.length_c   1.000
_cell.angle_alpha   90.00
_cell.angle_beta   90.00
_cell.angle_gamma   90.00
#
_symmetry.space_group_name_H-M   'P 1'
#
loop_
_entity.id
_entity.type
_entity.pdbx_description
1 polymer ?
#
loop_
_entity_poly.entity_id
_entity_poly.type
_entity_poly.pdbx_seq_one_letter_code
_entity_poly.pdbx_strand_id
1 'polypeptide(L)'
;MIMLLNVVLASVMAATLPLALAHCGCPPFPAASGMCGSDLVTYPSQCHLLRCATVVGVTLKHLGPCSVNDTLQKWDSCSKYERHCHRVSCSECGPDDYWCAVMCEWNCDCGCAGFPPARGGLNIGQWKKCYEMRCPGGCKTFCERERGGWSQCRGACELDLRRCRCECLQAHNQNTTTTNTGATQDALDDY
;
A
#
# COMPACT_ATOMS: atom_id res chain seq x y z
N MET A 1 -29.88 46.91 -29.32
CA MET A 1 -29.66 45.74 -28.45
C MET A 1 -28.17 45.39 -28.42
N ILE A 2 -27.34 46.25 -27.82
CA ILE A 2 -25.87 46.09 -27.70
C ILE A 2 -25.48 46.12 -26.20
N MET A 3 -26.28 45.47 -25.35
CA MET A 3 -26.05 45.46 -23.89
C MET A 3 -26.21 44.07 -23.26
N LEU A 4 -26.14 42.99 -24.05
CA LEU A 4 -26.25 41.61 -23.53
C LEU A 4 -25.05 40.71 -23.87
N LEU A 5 -24.07 41.21 -24.62
CA LEU A 5 -22.91 40.39 -25.05
C LEU A 5 -21.65 40.55 -24.19
N ASN A 6 -21.71 41.34 -23.11
CA ASN A 6 -20.55 41.64 -22.26
C ASN A 6 -20.59 40.94 -20.88
N VAL A 7 -21.59 40.09 -20.62
CA VAL A 7 -21.74 39.41 -19.31
C VAL A 7 -21.10 38.01 -19.30
N VAL A 8 -20.77 37.45 -20.47
CA VAL A 8 -20.26 36.06 -20.58
C VAL A 8 -18.72 35.98 -20.45
N LEU A 9 -18.01 37.11 -20.40
CA LEU A 9 -16.53 37.13 -20.33
C LEU A 9 -15.93 37.25 -18.92
N ALA A 10 -16.75 37.30 -17.85
CA ALA A 10 -16.27 37.61 -16.50
C ALA A 10 -16.55 36.53 -15.45
N SER A 11 -16.67 35.25 -15.83
CA SER A 11 -16.98 34.18 -14.86
C SER A 11 -16.11 32.92 -14.97
N VAL A 12 -14.89 33.03 -15.50
CA VAL A 12 -13.85 32.01 -15.31
C VAL A 12 -12.73 32.60 -14.47
N MET A 13 -13.08 33.04 -13.27
CA MET A 13 -12.12 33.01 -12.15
C MET A 13 -11.98 31.54 -11.80
N ALA A 14 -11.11 30.84 -12.55
CA ALA A 14 -10.55 29.59 -12.11
C ALA A 14 -9.89 29.88 -10.76
N ALA A 15 -10.61 29.60 -9.68
CA ALA A 15 -10.04 29.42 -8.38
C ALA A 15 -9.06 28.25 -8.53
N THR A 16 -7.82 28.58 -8.92
CA THR A 16 -6.67 27.77 -8.61
C THR A 16 -6.61 27.77 -7.10
N LEU A 17 -7.38 26.86 -6.48
CA LEU A 17 -7.07 26.41 -5.14
C LEU A 17 -5.57 26.13 -5.18
N PRO A 18 -4.73 26.86 -4.43
CA PRO A 18 -3.47 26.24 -4.10
C PRO A 18 -3.90 24.93 -3.46
N LEU A 19 -3.51 23.82 -4.06
CA LEU A 19 -3.26 22.62 -3.29
C LEU A 19 -2.28 23.09 -2.22
N ALA A 20 -2.84 23.57 -1.11
CA ALA A 20 -2.18 23.61 0.16
C ALA A 20 -1.94 22.13 0.47
N LEU A 21 -0.93 21.58 -0.21
CA LEU A 21 -0.08 20.57 0.33
C LEU A 21 0.06 20.98 1.77
N ALA A 22 -0.46 20.13 2.65
CA ALA A 22 -0.25 20.20 4.07
C ALA A 22 1.26 20.05 4.30
N HIS A 23 2.02 21.06 3.88
CA HIS A 23 3.42 21.20 4.10
C HIS A 23 3.48 21.72 5.51
N CYS A 24 4.06 20.93 6.39
CA CYS A 24 4.21 21.21 7.81
C CYS A 24 5.22 22.35 8.06
N GLY A 25 5.42 23.25 7.09
CA GLY A 25 6.32 24.39 7.10
C GLY A 25 7.80 24.01 7.10
N CYS A 26 8.15 22.78 6.72
CA CYS A 26 9.52 22.30 6.77
C CYS A 26 10.25 22.51 5.43
N PRO A 27 11.54 22.90 5.44
CA PRO A 27 12.33 23.02 4.22
C PRO A 27 12.55 21.66 3.56
N PRO A 28 12.72 21.61 2.22
CA PRO A 28 13.06 20.37 1.52
C PRO A 28 14.40 19.83 2.01
N PHE A 29 14.51 18.50 2.14
CA PHE A 29 15.68 17.84 2.69
C PHE A 29 16.05 16.60 1.85
N PRO A 30 17.35 16.27 1.71
CA PRO A 30 17.75 15.06 0.99
C PRO A 30 17.25 13.79 1.70
N ALA A 31 16.68 12.86 0.91
CA ALA A 31 16.09 11.61 1.42
C ALA A 31 17.09 10.71 2.18
N ALA A 32 18.39 10.82 1.86
CA ALA A 32 19.45 10.03 2.47
C ALA A 32 19.74 10.40 3.94
N SER A 33 19.24 11.54 4.43
CA SER A 33 19.48 12.05 5.77
C SER A 33 18.26 11.96 6.68
N GLY A 34 17.31 11.08 6.34
CA GLY A 34 16.10 10.86 7.12
C GLY A 34 16.37 10.37 8.54
N MET A 35 15.32 10.31 9.35
CA MET A 35 15.35 9.83 10.72
C MET A 35 14.16 8.92 11.01
N CYS A 36 14.37 7.89 11.82
CA CYS A 36 13.32 6.96 12.19
C CYS A 36 12.63 7.40 13.48
N GLY A 37 11.32 7.63 13.41
CA GLY A 37 10.48 7.90 14.58
C GLY A 37 10.18 6.65 15.40
N SER A 38 9.70 6.83 16.62
CA SER A 38 9.23 5.75 17.51
C SER A 38 8.01 5.00 16.96
N ASP A 39 7.29 5.63 16.03
CA ASP A 39 6.21 5.06 15.21
C ASP A 39 6.70 4.25 14.00
N LEU A 40 8.03 4.06 13.88
CA LEU A 40 8.68 3.32 12.81
C LEU A 40 8.39 3.93 11.42
N VAL A 41 8.20 5.25 11.37
CA VAL A 41 8.10 6.05 10.15
C VAL A 41 9.41 6.78 9.89
N THR A 42 9.86 6.78 8.64
CA THR A 42 11.00 7.59 8.22
C THR A 42 10.53 9.02 7.94
N TYR A 43 11.06 9.97 8.70
CA TYR A 43 10.85 11.39 8.52
C TYR A 43 12.05 12.01 7.78
N PRO A 44 11.85 12.94 6.83
CA PRO A 44 12.95 13.58 6.11
C PRO A 44 13.89 14.39 7.01
N SER A 45 13.38 14.99 8.09
CA SER A 45 14.18 15.78 9.04
C SER A 45 13.48 15.89 10.40
N GLN A 46 14.16 16.47 11.39
CA GLN A 46 13.60 16.69 12.73
C GLN A 46 12.36 17.58 12.71
N CYS A 47 12.34 18.57 11.82
CA CYS A 47 11.16 19.42 11.62
C CYS A 47 9.95 18.55 11.23
N HIS A 48 10.13 17.60 10.31
CA HIS A 48 9.05 16.73 9.87
C HIS A 48 8.60 15.78 10.97
N LEU A 49 9.52 15.24 11.77
CA LEU A 49 9.15 14.39 12.92
C LEU A 49 8.29 15.18 13.92
N LEU A 50 8.66 16.42 14.24
CA LEU A 50 7.96 17.23 15.24
C LEU A 50 6.65 17.84 14.74
N ARG A 51 6.55 18.15 13.44
CA ARG A 51 5.42 18.92 12.88
C ARG A 51 4.52 18.15 11.91
N CYS A 52 5.02 17.07 11.30
CA CYS A 52 4.27 16.28 10.33
C CYS A 52 3.82 14.91 10.85
N ALA A 53 4.30 14.48 12.02
CA ALA A 53 3.89 13.20 12.56
C ALA A 53 2.37 13.17 12.73
N THR A 54 1.75 12.13 12.17
CA THR A 54 0.30 11.93 12.26
C THR A 54 -0.12 11.38 13.62
N VAL A 55 0.86 10.94 14.43
CA VAL A 55 0.67 10.39 15.76
C VAL A 55 1.26 11.36 16.79
N VAL A 56 0.51 11.61 17.86
CA VAL A 56 0.98 12.49 18.96
C VAL A 56 2.04 11.76 19.78
N GLY A 57 3.08 12.48 20.20
CA GLY A 57 4.10 11.93 21.10
C GLY A 57 5.16 11.07 20.40
N VAL A 58 5.27 11.13 19.07
CA VAL A 58 6.35 10.47 18.34
C VAL A 58 7.69 11.10 18.73
N THR A 59 8.63 10.24 19.12
CA THR A 59 10.00 10.64 19.46
C THR A 59 10.99 10.07 18.45
N LEU A 60 12.23 10.56 18.47
CA LEU A 60 13.30 9.99 17.66
C LEU A 60 13.67 8.60 18.20
N LYS A 61 13.57 7.56 17.37
CA LYS A 61 14.08 6.22 17.69
C LYS A 61 15.58 6.13 17.41
N HIS A 62 15.99 6.51 16.20
CA HIS A 62 17.39 6.61 15.82
C HIS A 62 17.60 7.57 14.64
N LEU A 63 18.82 8.07 14.49
CA LEU A 63 19.25 8.82 13.30
C LEU A 63 19.35 7.88 12.10
N GLY A 64 19.14 8.41 10.89
CA GLY A 64 19.04 7.62 9.67
C GLY A 64 17.61 7.10 9.43
N PRO A 65 17.27 6.77 8.17
CA PRO A 65 15.97 6.23 7.83
C PRO A 65 15.70 4.91 8.55
N CYS A 66 14.43 4.57 8.73
CA CYS A 66 14.03 3.29 9.32
C CYS A 66 14.61 2.13 8.52
N SER A 67 15.12 1.13 9.24
CA SER A 67 15.66 -0.08 8.65
C SER A 67 14.54 -0.99 8.14
N VAL A 68 14.95 -2.04 7.44
CA VAL A 68 14.05 -3.14 7.06
C VAL A 68 13.41 -3.80 8.29
N ASN A 69 14.17 -3.95 9.39
CA ASN A 69 13.65 -4.55 10.61
C ASN A 69 12.61 -3.65 11.28
N ASP A 70 12.77 -2.33 11.21
CA ASP A 70 11.75 -1.39 11.70
C ASP A 70 10.45 -1.51 10.87
N THR A 71 10.59 -1.68 9.56
CA THR A 71 9.44 -1.88 8.67
C THR A 71 8.71 -3.19 8.98
N LEU A 72 9.45 -4.29 9.19
CA LEU A 72 8.87 -5.57 9.61
C LEU A 72 8.20 -5.47 10.98
N GLN A 73 8.86 -4.83 11.95
CA GLN A 73 8.31 -4.62 13.29
C GLN A 73 6.98 -3.85 13.22
N LYS A 74 6.90 -2.82 12.37
CA LYS A 74 5.67 -2.05 12.17
C LYS A 74 4.56 -2.92 11.59
N TRP A 75 4.88 -3.68 10.55
CA TRP A 75 3.95 -4.60 9.90
C TRP A 75 3.41 -5.63 10.91
N ASP A 76 4.29 -6.32 11.62
CA ASP A 76 3.93 -7.35 12.60
C ASP A 76 3.09 -6.78 13.75
N SER A 77 3.42 -5.56 14.20
CA SER A 77 2.70 -4.91 15.29
C SER A 77 1.26 -4.58 14.87
N CYS A 78 1.08 -4.03 13.67
CA CYS A 78 -0.25 -3.80 13.11
C CYS A 78 -1.02 -5.12 12.93
N SER A 79 -0.39 -6.14 12.35
CA SER A 79 -1.02 -7.43 12.07
C SER A 79 -1.48 -8.14 13.35
N LYS A 80 -0.62 -8.14 14.38
CA LYS A 80 -0.86 -8.87 15.61
C LYS A 80 -1.71 -8.13 16.64
N TYR A 81 -1.41 -6.85 16.87
CA TYR A 81 -1.96 -6.10 18.01
C TYR A 81 -3.02 -5.07 17.61
N GLU A 82 -2.94 -4.50 16.41
CA GLU A 82 -3.94 -3.51 15.98
C GLU A 82 -5.12 -4.21 15.30
N ARG A 83 -4.84 -4.96 14.23
CA ARG A 83 -5.86 -5.59 13.39
C ARG A 83 -6.19 -7.02 13.77
N HIS A 84 -5.32 -7.68 14.55
CA HIS A 84 -5.48 -9.07 14.95
C HIS A 84 -5.78 -9.99 13.75
N CYS A 85 -5.00 -9.89 12.67
CA CYS A 85 -5.29 -10.55 11.39
C CYS A 85 -5.40 -12.08 11.52
N HIS A 86 -4.65 -12.71 12.42
CA HIS A 86 -4.77 -14.14 12.75
C HIS A 86 -6.14 -14.56 13.34
N ARG A 87 -7.00 -13.60 13.70
CA ARG A 87 -8.37 -13.81 14.23
C ARG A 87 -9.40 -13.00 13.45
N VAL A 88 -9.06 -12.50 12.26
CA VAL A 88 -9.99 -11.71 11.46
C VAL A 88 -11.19 -12.58 11.07
N SER A 89 -12.39 -12.00 11.07
CA SER A 89 -13.60 -12.71 10.63
C SER A 89 -13.64 -12.72 9.11
N CYS A 90 -13.54 -13.91 8.52
CA CYS A 90 -13.62 -14.16 7.08
C CYS A 90 -15.01 -14.69 6.72
N SER A 91 -16.04 -13.88 6.98
CA SER A 91 -17.46 -14.27 6.82
C SER A 91 -17.85 -14.66 5.38
N GLU A 92 -17.05 -14.24 4.40
CA GLU A 92 -17.16 -14.62 2.99
C GLU A 92 -16.72 -16.05 2.69
N CYS A 93 -16.00 -16.69 3.62
CA CYS A 93 -15.47 -18.03 3.47
C CYS A 93 -16.41 -19.07 4.07
N GLY A 94 -16.55 -20.21 3.39
CA GLY A 94 -17.20 -21.38 3.96
C GLY A 94 -16.40 -21.95 5.14
N PRO A 95 -17.05 -22.70 6.06
CA PRO A 95 -16.38 -23.26 7.24
C PRO A 95 -15.21 -24.21 6.90
N ASP A 96 -15.26 -24.85 5.73
CA ASP A 96 -14.22 -25.77 5.26
C ASP A 96 -13.28 -25.15 4.20
N ASP A 97 -13.46 -23.87 3.87
CA ASP A 97 -12.64 -23.16 2.88
C ASP A 97 -11.36 -22.60 3.52
N TYR A 98 -10.45 -23.52 3.86
CA TYR A 98 -9.16 -23.20 4.47
C TYR A 98 -8.38 -22.14 3.67
N TRP A 99 -8.36 -22.25 2.34
CA TRP A 99 -7.59 -21.34 1.50
C TRP A 99 -8.23 -19.95 1.43
N CYS A 100 -9.55 -19.86 1.40
CA CYS A 100 -10.23 -18.58 1.54
C CYS A 100 -9.86 -17.90 2.87
N ALA A 101 -9.90 -18.63 3.98
CA ALA A 101 -9.54 -18.09 5.29
C ALA A 101 -8.08 -17.59 5.35
N VAL A 102 -7.13 -18.38 4.83
CA VAL A 102 -5.71 -17.99 4.74
C VAL A 102 -5.53 -16.73 3.89
N MET A 103 -6.21 -16.66 2.74
CA MET A 103 -6.11 -15.51 1.87
C MET A 103 -6.74 -14.26 2.51
N CYS A 104 -7.85 -14.42 3.24
CA CYS A 104 -8.49 -13.34 3.98
C CYS A 104 -7.57 -12.80 5.09
N GLU A 105 -6.90 -13.68 5.85
CA GLU A 105 -5.87 -13.29 6.81
C GLU A 105 -4.73 -12.52 6.12
N TRP A 106 -4.22 -13.01 4.98
CA TRP A 106 -3.18 -12.30 4.23
C TRP A 106 -3.66 -10.96 3.69
N ASN A 107 -4.92 -10.83 3.26
CA ASN A 107 -5.49 -9.58 2.82
C ASN A 107 -5.53 -8.55 3.97
N CYS A 108 -5.90 -9.00 5.18
CA CYS A 108 -5.82 -8.18 6.40
C CYS A 108 -4.37 -7.72 6.66
N ASP A 109 -3.43 -8.67 6.61
CA ASP A 109 -2.01 -8.45 6.87
C ASP A 109 -1.41 -7.46 5.85
N CYS A 110 -1.75 -7.60 4.57
CA CYS A 110 -1.33 -6.68 3.52
C CYS A 110 -1.81 -5.25 3.77
N GLY A 111 -3.00 -5.08 4.32
CA GLY A 111 -3.51 -3.77 4.71
C GLY A 111 -2.65 -3.05 5.76
N CYS A 112 -1.87 -3.77 6.57
CA CYS A 112 -0.90 -3.17 7.50
C CYS A 112 0.32 -2.56 6.79
N ALA A 113 0.61 -3.00 5.57
CA ALA A 113 1.67 -2.44 4.74
C ALA A 113 1.17 -1.39 3.74
N GLY A 114 -0.08 -0.95 3.87
CA GLY A 114 -0.69 0.05 2.98
C GLY A 114 -1.18 -0.50 1.65
N PHE A 115 -1.25 -1.82 1.49
CA PHE A 115 -1.87 -2.45 0.33
C PHE A 115 -3.39 -2.36 0.48
N PRO A 116 -4.15 -1.72 -0.43
CA PRO A 116 -5.60 -1.75 -0.38
C PRO A 116 -6.15 -3.18 -0.35
N PRO A 117 -7.26 -3.43 0.37
CA PRO A 117 -7.87 -4.75 0.42
C PRO A 117 -8.33 -5.15 -0.96
N ALA A 118 -8.12 -6.42 -1.31
CA ALA A 118 -8.65 -6.98 -2.54
C ALA A 118 -10.19 -6.92 -2.52
N ARG A 119 -10.78 -6.28 -3.54
CA ARG A 119 -12.22 -6.18 -3.76
C ARG A 119 -12.62 -7.28 -4.74
N GLY A 120 -12.77 -8.50 -4.23
CA GLY A 120 -13.17 -9.65 -5.05
C GLY A 120 -12.62 -10.96 -4.47
N GLY A 121 -13.38 -12.03 -4.64
CA GLY A 121 -13.05 -13.35 -4.10
C GLY A 121 -11.61 -13.76 -4.40
N LEU A 122 -10.94 -14.28 -3.38
CA LEU A 122 -9.52 -14.59 -3.38
C LEU A 122 -9.28 -15.90 -4.13
N ASN A 123 -9.02 -15.84 -5.45
CA ASN A 123 -8.71 -17.02 -6.23
C ASN A 123 -7.29 -17.54 -5.93
N ILE A 124 -7.20 -18.58 -5.11
CA ILE A 124 -5.93 -19.19 -4.70
C ILE A 124 -5.09 -19.68 -5.89
N GLY A 125 -5.73 -20.24 -6.92
CA GLY A 125 -5.03 -20.79 -8.08
C GLY A 125 -4.31 -19.71 -8.89
N GLN A 126 -4.94 -18.55 -9.06
CA GLN A 126 -4.34 -17.42 -9.76
C GLN A 126 -3.30 -16.70 -8.90
N TRP A 127 -3.55 -16.54 -7.60
CA TRP A 127 -2.56 -16.01 -6.67
C TRP A 127 -1.29 -16.87 -6.66
N LYS A 128 -1.43 -18.19 -6.57
CA LYS A 128 -0.32 -19.13 -6.56
C LYS A 128 0.55 -18.99 -7.82
N LYS A 129 -0.08 -18.92 -9.00
CA LYS A 129 0.64 -18.69 -10.26
C LYS A 129 1.43 -17.38 -10.26
N CYS A 130 0.83 -16.29 -9.77
CA CYS A 130 1.54 -15.01 -9.63
C CYS A 130 2.74 -15.15 -8.69
N TYR A 131 2.51 -15.74 -7.52
CA TYR A 131 3.52 -15.88 -6.48
C TYR A 131 4.72 -16.69 -6.95
N GLU A 132 4.48 -17.84 -7.59
CA GLU A 132 5.55 -18.73 -8.09
C GLU A 132 6.35 -18.11 -9.24
N MET A 133 5.72 -17.28 -10.09
CA MET A 133 6.42 -16.65 -11.22
C MET A 133 7.18 -15.38 -10.83
N ARG A 134 6.64 -14.59 -9.89
CA ARG A 134 7.11 -13.21 -9.63
C ARG A 134 7.85 -13.06 -8.33
N CYS A 135 7.49 -13.82 -7.29
CA CYS A 135 8.07 -13.62 -5.97
C CYS A 135 9.44 -14.29 -5.86
N PRO A 136 10.38 -13.66 -5.13
CA PRO A 136 11.75 -14.15 -5.04
C PRO A 136 11.80 -15.51 -4.34
N GLY A 137 11.83 -16.59 -5.14
CA GLY A 137 12.20 -17.92 -4.66
C GLY A 137 13.67 -17.98 -4.24
N GLY A 138 14.03 -18.95 -3.39
CA GLY A 138 15.44 -19.20 -3.08
C GLY A 138 16.16 -18.08 -2.33
N CYS A 139 15.42 -17.18 -1.71
CA CYS A 139 15.95 -15.97 -1.09
C CYS A 139 17.07 -16.24 -0.05
N LYS A 140 17.03 -17.38 0.66
CA LYS A 140 18.14 -17.84 1.51
C LYS A 140 19.45 -17.99 0.72
N THR A 141 19.41 -18.69 -0.41
CA THR A 141 20.59 -18.91 -1.26
C THR A 141 21.10 -17.61 -1.88
N PHE A 142 20.21 -16.68 -2.22
CA PHE A 142 20.59 -15.35 -2.70
C PHE A 142 21.30 -14.54 -1.62
N CYS A 143 20.73 -14.49 -0.40
CA CYS A 143 21.33 -13.79 0.74
C CYS A 143 22.72 -14.34 1.10
N GLU A 144 22.88 -15.67 1.06
CA GLU A 144 24.15 -16.33 1.36
C GLU A 144 25.23 -16.01 0.32
N ARG A 145 24.86 -15.80 -0.95
CA ARG A 145 25.81 -15.51 -2.03
C ARG A 145 26.13 -14.02 -2.17
N GLU A 146 25.12 -13.15 -2.08
CA GLU A 146 25.21 -11.77 -2.57
C GLU A 146 25.18 -10.70 -1.46
N ARG A 147 24.75 -11.04 -0.24
CA ARG A 147 24.46 -10.03 0.81
C ARG A 147 25.10 -10.32 2.17
N GLY A 148 26.27 -10.95 2.18
CA GLY A 148 27.06 -11.13 3.41
C GLY A 148 26.48 -12.17 4.38
N GLY A 149 25.58 -13.05 3.92
CA GLY A 149 25.03 -14.15 4.69
C GLY A 149 23.54 -14.00 5.05
N TRP A 150 22.93 -15.13 5.45
CA TRP A 150 21.50 -15.19 5.76
C TRP A 150 21.06 -14.22 6.88
N SER A 151 21.86 -14.08 7.94
CA SER A 151 21.49 -13.23 9.09
C SER A 151 21.31 -11.75 8.74
N GLN A 152 22.09 -11.24 7.79
CA GLN A 152 22.07 -9.83 7.39
C GLN A 152 20.93 -9.51 6.42
N CYS A 153 20.54 -10.50 5.61
CA CYS A 153 19.59 -10.32 4.52
C CYS A 153 18.19 -10.90 4.81
N ARG A 154 18.05 -11.70 5.89
CA ARG A 154 16.77 -12.32 6.29
C ARG A 154 15.62 -11.32 6.38
N GLY A 155 15.84 -10.16 7.00
CA GLY A 155 14.78 -9.14 7.10
C GLY A 155 14.36 -8.61 5.73
N ALA A 156 15.32 -8.33 4.85
CA ALA A 156 15.02 -7.80 3.51
C ALA A 156 14.27 -8.83 2.68
N CYS A 157 14.73 -10.07 2.76
CA CYS A 157 14.09 -11.22 2.17
C CYS A 157 12.63 -11.37 2.58
N GLU A 158 12.37 -11.34 3.89
CA GLU A 158 11.03 -11.48 4.45
C GLU A 158 10.12 -10.32 4.02
N LEU A 159 10.64 -9.09 4.04
CA LEU A 159 9.89 -7.92 3.61
C LEU A 159 9.53 -7.99 2.12
N ASP A 160 10.47 -8.39 1.26
CA ASP A 160 10.26 -8.53 -0.18
C ASP A 160 9.23 -9.63 -0.50
N LEU A 161 9.31 -10.77 0.19
CA LEU A 161 8.33 -11.85 0.06
C LEU A 161 6.92 -11.42 0.48
N ARG A 162 6.79 -10.72 1.62
CA ARG A 162 5.51 -10.20 2.10
C ARG A 162 4.92 -9.17 1.14
N ARG A 163 5.74 -8.23 0.64
CA ARG A 163 5.30 -7.26 -0.38
C ARG A 163 4.82 -7.95 -1.65
N CYS A 164 5.61 -8.89 -2.18
CA CYS A 164 5.23 -9.59 -3.40
C CYS A 164 3.95 -10.42 -3.24
N ARG A 165 3.76 -11.09 -2.09
CA ARG A 165 2.49 -11.74 -1.75
C ARG A 165 1.31 -10.76 -1.85
N CYS A 166 1.46 -9.55 -1.32
CA CYS A 166 0.42 -8.52 -1.36
C CYS A 166 0.18 -7.94 -2.76
N GLU A 167 1.23 -7.76 -3.56
CA GLU A 167 1.09 -7.38 -4.97
C GLU A 167 0.30 -8.44 -5.76
N CYS A 168 0.61 -9.72 -5.54
CA CYS A 168 -0.12 -10.83 -6.16
C CYS A 168 -1.56 -10.95 -5.69
N LEU A 169 -1.87 -10.56 -4.44
CA LEU A 169 -3.25 -10.43 -3.96
C LEU A 169 -3.99 -9.30 -4.67
N GLN A 170 -3.31 -8.20 -5.00
CA GLN A 170 -3.92 -7.05 -5.67
C GLN A 170 -4.13 -7.22 -7.17
N ALA A 171 -3.21 -7.90 -7.85
CA ALA A 171 -3.22 -8.07 -9.31
C ALA A 171 -4.55 -8.65 -9.84
N HIS A 172 -5.30 -9.38 -9.01
CA HIS A 172 -6.59 -9.96 -9.40
C HIS A 172 -7.76 -8.97 -9.39
N ASN A 173 -7.65 -7.82 -8.71
CA ASN A 173 -8.74 -6.83 -8.64
C ASN A 173 -8.84 -5.93 -9.88
N GLN A 174 -7.75 -5.83 -10.65
CA GLN A 174 -7.72 -5.02 -11.86
C GLN A 174 -8.37 -5.74 -13.06
N ASN A 175 -8.39 -7.07 -13.04
CA ASN A 175 -8.96 -7.88 -14.13
C ASN A 175 -10.48 -8.13 -14.00
N THR A 176 -11.07 -7.92 -12.82
CA THR A 176 -12.53 -8.08 -12.60
C THR A 176 -13.34 -6.82 -12.88
N THR A 177 -12.70 -5.64 -12.90
CA THR A 177 -13.40 -4.37 -13.17
C THR A 177 -13.62 -4.13 -14.66
N THR A 178 -12.83 -4.75 -15.54
CA THR A 178 -12.86 -4.51 -17.00
C THR A 178 -13.92 -5.34 -17.74
N THR A 179 -14.60 -6.29 -17.07
CA THR A 179 -15.47 -7.26 -17.77
C THR A 179 -16.97 -6.91 -17.71
N ASN A 180 -17.39 -5.87 -16.98
CA ASN A 180 -18.82 -5.54 -16.82
C ASN A 180 -19.22 -4.12 -17.31
N THR A 181 -18.58 -3.60 -18.36
CA THR A 181 -19.04 -2.37 -19.05
C THR A 181 -19.08 -2.54 -20.57
N GLY A 182 -19.39 -3.75 -21.04
CA GLY A 182 -19.42 -4.10 -22.47
C GLY A 182 -20.60 -4.97 -22.87
N ALA A 183 -21.75 -4.83 -22.21
CA ALA A 183 -22.99 -5.48 -22.62
C ALA A 183 -24.16 -4.49 -22.51
N THR A 184 -24.24 -3.56 -23.45
CA THR A 184 -25.49 -2.90 -23.91
C THR A 184 -25.18 -2.02 -25.12
N GLN A 185 -24.99 -2.65 -26.28
CA GLN A 185 -25.28 -2.01 -27.56
C GLN A 185 -25.42 -3.12 -28.59
N ASP A 186 -26.67 -3.43 -28.93
CA ASP A 186 -27.11 -3.73 -30.30
C ASP A 186 -28.61 -4.00 -30.26
N ALA A 187 -29.38 -2.92 -30.32
CA ALA A 187 -30.70 -2.92 -30.97
C ALA A 187 -31.10 -1.46 -31.24
N LEU A 188 -31.36 -1.20 -32.53
CA LEU A 188 -32.07 -0.07 -33.13
C LEU A 188 -31.18 1.01 -33.76
N ASP A 189 -31.05 0.90 -35.09
CA ASP A 189 -31.27 1.91 -36.16
C ASP A 189 -30.84 1.22 -37.49
N ASP A 190 -31.47 1.27 -38.67
CA ASP A 190 -32.68 1.87 -39.25
C ASP A 190 -32.76 1.30 -40.70
N TYR A 191 -33.95 0.90 -41.17
CA TYR A 191 -34.50 0.83 -42.56
C TYR A 191 -35.71 -0.13 -42.64
#